data_AF-A0A375IDJ2-F1
#
_entry.id   AF-A0A375IDJ2-F1
#
_cell.length_a   1.000
_cell.length_b   1.000
_cell.length_c   1.000
_cell.angle_alpha   90.00
_cell.angle_beta   90.00
_cell.angle_gamma   90.00
#
_symmetry.space_group_name_H-M   'P 1'
#
loop_
_entity.id
_entity.type
_entity.pdbx_description
1 polymer ?
#
loop_
_entity_poly.entity_id
_entity_poly.type
_entity_poly.pdbx_seq_one_letter_code
_entity_poly.pdbx_strand_id
1 'polypeptide(L)'
;MDIEGHIAIARRIEASLQKCGPADYEMTIEGAMLAGTHWLNVLLHKLGTAPAQQDVFHTYLLTVNEFRRLSVAAEKPVAALAAIEDLRAPFVRGNHPGGEAAAERALTLLSLIRAAALGCA
;
A
#
# COMPACT_ATOMS: atom_id res chain seq x y z
N MET A 1 -11.17 5.02 -10.12
CA MET A 1 -12.18 5.30 -9.07
C MET A 1 -12.02 6.76 -8.66
N ASP A 2 -12.92 7.39 -7.92
CA ASP A 2 -12.67 8.73 -7.40
C ASP A 2 -11.94 8.67 -6.04
N ILE A 3 -11.52 9.83 -5.55
CA ILE A 3 -10.78 9.95 -4.26
C ILE A 3 -11.61 9.33 -3.12
N GLU A 4 -12.90 9.64 -3.03
CA GLU A 4 -13.76 9.16 -1.96
C GLU A 4 -13.94 7.64 -1.99
N GLY A 5 -14.10 7.05 -3.18
CA GLY A 5 -14.15 5.59 -3.34
C GLY A 5 -12.87 4.91 -2.84
N HIS A 6 -11.70 5.47 -3.15
CA HIS A 6 -10.44 4.92 -2.66
C HIS A 6 -10.30 5.04 -1.14
N ILE A 7 -10.68 6.18 -0.56
CA ILE A 7 -10.69 6.39 0.89
C ILE A 7 -11.60 5.37 1.58
N ALA A 8 -12.81 5.16 1.05
CA ALA A 8 -13.78 4.24 1.62
C ALA A 8 -13.25 2.79 1.65
N ILE A 9 -12.62 2.33 0.56
CA ILE A 9 -12.06 0.99 0.49
C ILE A 9 -10.85 0.85 1.42
N ALA A 10 -9.91 1.80 1.38
CA ALA A 10 -8.71 1.75 2.22
C ALA A 10 -9.09 1.65 3.71
N ARG A 11 -10.02 2.50 4.17
CA ARG A 11 -10.54 2.46 5.54
C ARG A 11 -11.23 1.14 5.89
N ARG A 12 -12.02 0.58 4.97
CA ARG A 12 -12.70 -0.70 5.20
C ARG A 12 -11.71 -1.86 5.35
N ILE A 13 -10.63 -1.85 4.57
CA ILE A 13 -9.58 -2.86 4.67
C ILE A 13 -8.83 -2.70 5.99
N GLU A 14 -8.45 -1.47 6.36
CA GLU A 14 -7.77 -1.22 7.64
C GLU A 14 -8.62 -1.60 8.86
N ALA A 15 -9.92 -1.34 8.82
CA ALA A 15 -10.85 -1.80 9.86
C ALA A 15 -10.94 -3.34 9.92
N SER A 16 -10.72 -4.04 8.81
CA SER A 16 -10.66 -5.50 8.79
C SER A 16 -9.33 -6.02 9.35
N LEU A 17 -8.22 -5.34 9.04
CA LEU A 17 -6.89 -5.67 9.57
C LEU A 17 -6.82 -5.61 11.10
N GLN A 18 -7.63 -4.76 11.74
CA GLN A 18 -7.73 -4.70 13.21
C GLN A 18 -8.21 -6.00 13.86
N LYS A 19 -8.76 -6.94 13.08
CA LYS A 19 -9.22 -8.25 13.55
C LYS A 19 -8.13 -9.32 13.46
N CYS A 20 -7.05 -9.05 12.73
CA CYS A 20 -5.94 -9.97 12.55
C CYS A 20 -5.08 -10.04 13.81
N GLY A 21 -4.81 -11.26 14.28
CA GLY A 21 -3.80 -11.51 15.30
C GLY A 21 -2.40 -11.64 14.69
N PRO A 22 -1.35 -11.82 15.52
CA PRO A 22 0.01 -12.00 15.04
C PRO A 22 0.16 -13.17 14.04
N ALA A 23 -0.54 -14.28 14.29
CA ALA A 23 -0.54 -15.45 13.41
C ALA A 23 -1.16 -15.19 12.02
N ASP A 24 -1.94 -14.13 11.85
CA ASP A 24 -2.55 -13.73 10.58
C ASP A 24 -1.63 -12.79 9.77
N TYR A 25 -0.31 -12.95 9.90
CA TYR A 25 0.67 -12.06 9.29
C TYR A 25 0.55 -12.01 7.77
N GLU A 26 0.21 -13.12 7.12
CA GLU A 26 0.02 -13.17 5.66
C GLU A 26 -1.14 -12.25 5.24
N MET A 27 -2.26 -12.36 5.94
CA MET A 27 -3.45 -11.53 5.73
C MET A 27 -3.14 -10.05 6.00
N THR A 28 -2.31 -9.78 7.02
CA THR A 28 -1.91 -8.42 7.38
C THR A 28 -1.05 -7.78 6.30
N ILE A 29 -0.08 -8.50 5.76
CA ILE A 29 0.80 -8.02 4.68
C ILE A 29 -0.01 -7.79 3.39
N GLU A 30 -0.87 -8.74 3.01
CA GLU A 30 -1.74 -8.61 1.84
C GLU A 30 -2.74 -7.44 2.00
N GLY A 31 -3.40 -7.33 3.14
CA GLY A 31 -4.31 -6.23 3.41
C GLY A 31 -3.60 -4.86 3.43
N ALA A 32 -2.37 -4.81 3.93
CA ALA A 32 -1.54 -3.60 3.88
C ALA A 32 -1.21 -3.20 2.44
N MET A 33 -0.91 -4.16 1.56
CA MET A 33 -0.71 -3.91 0.13
C MET A 33 -1.97 -3.36 -0.54
N LEU A 34 -3.12 -3.97 -0.25
CA LEU A 34 -4.42 -3.54 -0.80
C LEU A 34 -4.78 -2.13 -0.36
N ALA A 35 -4.76 -1.86 0.94
CA ALA A 35 -5.07 -0.54 1.50
C ALA A 35 -4.04 0.51 1.05
N GLY A 36 -2.75 0.15 1.05
CA GLY A 36 -1.65 1.03 0.64
C GLY A 36 -1.79 1.48 -0.82
N THR A 37 -2.20 0.57 -1.70
CA THR A 37 -2.48 0.90 -3.11
C THR A 37 -3.60 1.94 -3.23
N HIS A 38 -4.68 1.79 -2.46
CA HIS A 38 -5.78 2.76 -2.47
C HIS A 38 -5.36 4.12 -1.90
N TRP A 39 -4.57 4.17 -0.83
CA TRP A 39 -4.03 5.43 -0.33
C TRP A 39 -3.06 6.10 -1.31
N LEU A 40 -2.22 5.31 -1.99
CA LEU A 40 -1.34 5.85 -3.02
C LEU A 40 -2.16 6.46 -4.15
N ASN A 41 -3.23 5.82 -4.61
CA ASN A 41 -4.11 6.39 -5.64
C ASN A 41 -4.77 7.69 -5.17
N VAL A 42 -5.21 7.80 -3.91
CA VAL A 42 -5.69 9.07 -3.34
C VAL A 42 -4.64 10.16 -3.47
N LEU A 43 -3.39 9.88 -3.10
CA LEU A 43 -2.30 10.84 -3.21
C LEU A 43 -2.05 11.24 -4.66
N LEU A 44 -1.96 10.29 -5.58
CA LEU A 44 -1.68 10.54 -6.99
C LEU A 44 -2.80 11.34 -7.68
N HIS A 45 -4.06 11.09 -7.31
CA HIS A 45 -5.20 11.89 -7.77
C HIS A 45 -5.09 13.33 -7.26
N LYS A 46 -4.76 13.54 -5.98
CA LYS A 46 -4.57 14.88 -5.41
C LYS A 46 -3.42 15.64 -6.06
N LEU A 47 -2.35 14.95 -6.47
CA LEU A 47 -1.20 15.55 -7.14
C LEU A 47 -1.44 15.82 -8.63
N GLY A 48 -2.52 15.30 -9.22
CA GLY A 48 -2.81 15.42 -10.66
C GLY A 48 -1.78 14.70 -11.54
N THR A 49 -0.99 13.79 -10.98
CA THR A 49 0.16 13.13 -11.64
C THR A 49 -0.23 11.92 -12.49
N ALA A 50 -1.50 11.53 -12.44
CA ALA A 50 -2.12 10.54 -13.31
C ALA A 50 -3.46 11.09 -13.83
N PRO A 51 -3.82 10.85 -15.11
CA PRO A 51 -5.19 11.04 -15.56
C PRO A 51 -6.12 10.24 -14.62
N ALA A 52 -7.33 10.74 -14.34
CA ALA A 52 -8.28 10.11 -13.42
C ALA A 52 -8.65 8.64 -13.77
N GLN A 53 -8.21 8.14 -14.93
CA GLN A 53 -8.38 6.78 -15.42
C GLN A 53 -7.19 5.84 -15.16
N GLN A 54 -6.08 6.30 -14.58
CA GLN A 54 -4.86 5.48 -14.43
C GLN A 54 -4.51 5.23 -12.96
N ASP A 55 -5.31 4.38 -12.32
CA ASP A 55 -5.06 3.90 -10.95
C ASP A 55 -3.91 2.87 -10.95
N VAL A 56 -3.12 2.86 -9.89
CA VAL A 56 -2.22 1.75 -9.56
C VAL A 56 -3.06 0.59 -9.06
N PHE A 57 -2.72 -0.64 -9.50
CA PHE A 57 -3.38 -1.86 -9.04
C PHE A 57 -2.41 -2.70 -8.20
N HIS A 58 -2.96 -3.43 -7.24
CA HIS A 58 -2.22 -4.29 -6.31
C HIS A 58 -1.88 -5.68 -6.90
N THR A 59 -2.40 -5.98 -8.11
CA THR A 59 -2.25 -7.28 -8.79
C THR A 59 -0.97 -7.39 -9.60
N TYR A 60 -0.28 -6.27 -9.86
CA TYR A 60 0.99 -6.26 -10.57
C TYR A 60 1.96 -5.27 -9.94
N LEU A 61 3.24 -5.63 -9.93
CA LEU A 61 4.31 -4.69 -9.63
C LEU A 61 4.27 -3.55 -10.64
N LEU A 62 4.38 -2.32 -10.15
CA LEU A 62 4.65 -1.16 -11.00
C LEU A 62 5.82 -1.51 -11.92
N THR A 63 5.63 -1.32 -13.23
CA THR A 63 6.76 -1.45 -14.15
C THR A 63 7.85 -0.46 -13.76
N VAL A 64 9.10 -0.74 -14.09
CA VAL A 64 10.24 0.15 -13.74
C VAL A 64 10.00 1.60 -14.18
N ASN A 65 9.38 1.79 -15.35
CA ASN A 65 9.08 3.11 -15.88
C ASN A 65 7.96 3.81 -15.09
N GLU A 66 6.91 3.09 -14.69
CA GLU A 66 5.85 3.63 -13.84
C GLU A 66 6.37 3.95 -12.45
N PHE A 67 7.16 3.07 -11.85
CA PHE A 67 7.80 3.29 -10.56
C PHE A 67 8.63 4.58 -10.58
N ARG A 68 9.51 4.74 -11.58
CA ARG A 68 10.33 5.95 -11.74
C ARG A 68 9.48 7.20 -11.92
N ARG A 69 8.47 7.15 -12.78
CA ARG A 69 7.57 8.29 -13.04
C ARG A 69 6.82 8.72 -11.79
N LEU A 70 6.24 7.78 -11.05
CA LEU A 70 5.46 8.08 -9.85
C LEU A 70 6.37 8.52 -8.69
N SER A 71 7.60 8.00 -8.62
CA SER A 71 8.58 8.40 -7.59
C SER A 71 8.96 9.87 -7.69
N VAL A 72 8.93 10.48 -8.88
CA VAL A 72 9.16 11.93 -9.03
C VAL A 72 8.12 12.75 -8.26
N ALA A 73 6.87 12.26 -8.20
CA ALA A 73 5.76 12.94 -7.55
C ALA A 73 5.58 12.56 -6.07
N ALA A 74 5.82 11.30 -5.74
CA ALA A 74 5.49 10.72 -4.44
C ALA A 74 6.53 9.68 -4.02
N GLU A 75 7.82 10.09 -3.98
CA GLU A 75 8.95 9.20 -3.71
C GLU A 75 8.74 8.29 -2.49
N LYS A 76 8.51 8.87 -1.30
CA LYS A 76 8.40 8.08 -0.06
C LYS A 76 7.20 7.12 -0.08
N PRO A 77 5.97 7.55 -0.46
CA PRO A 77 4.83 6.63 -0.55
C PRO A 77 5.00 5.53 -1.60
N VAL A 78 5.60 5.83 -2.75
CA VAL A 78 5.87 4.84 -3.80
C VAL A 78 6.91 3.81 -3.33
N ALA A 79 7.99 4.27 -2.69
CA ALA A 79 9.00 3.40 -2.09
C ALA A 79 8.41 2.53 -0.97
N ALA A 80 7.52 3.10 -0.14
CA ALA A 80 6.85 2.36 0.92
C ALA A 80 5.94 1.24 0.37
N LEU A 81 5.18 1.51 -0.70
CA LEU A 81 4.35 0.49 -1.34
C LEU A 81 5.20 -0.64 -1.95
N ALA A 82 6.30 -0.30 -2.62
CA ALA A 82 7.23 -1.30 -3.14
C ALA A 82 7.84 -2.16 -2.00
N ALA A 83 8.18 -1.52 -0.87
CA ALA A 83 8.68 -2.24 0.29
C ALA A 83 7.64 -3.17 0.93
N ILE A 84 6.32 -2.92 0.78
CA ILE A 84 5.27 -3.87 1.17
C ILE A 84 5.24 -5.05 0.19
N GLU A 85 5.35 -4.81 -1.12
CA GLU A 85 5.41 -5.89 -2.12
C GLU A 85 6.61 -6.82 -1.89
N ASP A 86 7.77 -6.27 -1.56
CA ASP A 86 8.97 -7.04 -1.24
C ASP A 86 8.78 -7.98 -0.03
N LEU A 87 7.84 -7.68 0.87
CA LEU A 87 7.49 -8.56 2.00
C LEU A 87 6.59 -9.73 1.56
N ARG A 88 5.76 -9.56 0.52
CA ARG A 88 4.81 -10.61 0.09
C ARG A 88 5.53 -11.85 -0.42
N ALA A 89 6.62 -11.69 -1.16
CA ALA A 89 7.36 -12.81 -1.73
C ALA A 89 7.88 -13.80 -0.66
N PRO A 90 8.68 -13.39 0.35
CA PRO A 90 9.18 -14.30 1.36
C PRO A 90 8.12 -14.71 2.39
N PHE A 91 7.23 -13.80 2.83
CA PHE A 91 6.39 -14.04 4.01
C PHE A 91 4.98 -14.51 3.67
N VAL A 92 4.41 -14.13 2.52
CA VAL A 92 3.07 -14.59 2.11
C VAL A 92 3.19 -15.79 1.16
N ARG A 93 4.14 -15.75 0.22
CA ARG A 93 4.29 -16.80 -0.81
C ARG A 93 5.35 -17.84 -0.47
N GLY A 94 6.28 -17.51 0.45
CA GLY A 94 7.49 -18.29 0.72
C GLY A 94 7.57 -18.93 2.11
N ASN A 95 6.62 -18.66 3.01
CA ASN A 95 6.59 -19.16 4.39
C ASN A 95 7.93 -19.01 5.14
N HIS A 96 8.65 -17.90 4.91
CA HIS A 96 9.87 -17.61 5.65
C HIS A 96 9.56 -17.28 7.12
N PRO A 97 10.43 -17.67 8.07
CA PRO A 97 10.27 -17.28 9.47
C PRO A 97 10.35 -15.76 9.64
N GLY A 98 9.62 -15.22 10.61
CA GLY A 98 9.59 -13.78 10.90
C GLY A 98 8.40 -13.02 10.29
N GLY A 99 7.35 -13.72 9.89
CA GLY A 99 6.13 -13.13 9.33
C GLY A 99 5.48 -12.05 10.22
N GLU A 100 5.44 -12.25 11.54
CA GLU A 100 4.89 -11.29 12.50
C GLU A 100 5.58 -9.92 12.43
N ALA A 101 6.92 -9.90 12.49
CA ALA A 101 7.71 -8.68 12.35
C ALA A 101 7.57 -8.05 10.95
N ALA A 102 7.42 -8.87 9.91
CA ALA A 102 7.14 -8.38 8.56
C ALA A 102 5.77 -7.72 8.47
N ALA A 103 4.74 -8.26 9.13
CA ALA A 103 3.42 -7.66 9.21
C ALA A 103 3.44 -6.31 9.95
N GLU A 104 4.15 -6.21 11.07
CA GLU A 104 4.35 -4.93 11.77
C GLU A 104 5.02 -3.87 10.88
N ARG A 105 6.06 -4.28 10.12
CA ARG A 105 6.70 -3.42 9.13
C ARG A 105 5.72 -2.99 8.04
N ALA A 106 4.88 -3.90 7.53
CA ALA A 106 3.87 -3.58 6.53
C ALA A 106 2.85 -2.55 7.04
N LEU A 107 2.39 -2.67 8.30
CA LEU A 107 1.48 -1.70 8.92
C LEU A 107 2.13 -0.32 9.11
N THR A 108 3.44 -0.29 9.41
CA THR A 108 4.21 0.95 9.49
C THR A 108 4.31 1.64 8.14
N LEU A 109 4.63 0.89 7.09
CA LEU A 109 4.69 1.39 5.71
C LEU A 109 3.32 1.89 5.23
N LEU A 110 2.25 1.14 5.50
CA LEU A 110 0.87 1.54 5.22
C LEU A 110 0.53 2.88 5.91
N SER A 111 0.89 3.02 7.18
CA SER A 111 0.65 4.25 7.94
C SER A 111 1.34 5.47 7.32
N LEU A 112 2.55 5.30 6.79
CA LEU A 112 3.27 6.34 6.04
C LEU A 112 2.52 6.74 4.77
N ILE A 113 2.09 5.77 3.97
CA ILE A 113 1.35 6.04 2.72
C ILE A 113 0.05 6.80 3.03
N ARG A 114 -0.69 6.35 4.06
CA ARG A 114 -1.93 7.00 4.52
C ARG A 114 -1.68 8.43 4.98
N ALA A 115 -0.64 8.67 5.79
CA ALA A 115 -0.32 10.01 6.28
C ALA A 115 -0.02 10.97 5.12
N ALA A 116 0.75 10.53 4.13
CA ALA A 116 1.02 11.30 2.92
C ALA A 116 -0.26 11.60 2.13
N ALA A 117 -1.13 10.60 1.94
CA ALA A 117 -2.39 10.77 1.21
C ALA A 117 -3.36 11.74 1.91
N LEU A 118 -3.34 11.80 3.24
CA LEU A 118 -4.18 12.71 4.04
C LEU A 118 -3.55 14.09 4.26
N GLY A 119 -2.29 14.31 3.86
CA GLY A 119 -1.59 15.58 4.08
C GLY A 119 -1.14 15.78 5.53
N CYS A 120 -0.95 14.70 6.29
CA CYS A 120 -0.51 14.72 7.69
C CYS A 120 0.98 14.36 7.85
N ALA A 121 1.78 14.53 6.78
CA ALA A 121 3.17 14.10 6.68
C ALA A 121 4.17 15.24 6.91
#